data_AF-A0A1Q4ULI7-F1
#
_entry.id   AF-A0A1Q4ULI7-F1
#
_cell.length_a   1.000
_cell.length_b   1.000
_cell.length_c   1.000
_cell.angle_alpha   90.00
_cell.angle_beta   90.00
_cell.angle_gamma   90.00
#
_symmetry.space_group_name_H-M   'P 1'
#
loop_
_entity.id
_entity.type
_entity.pdbx_description
1 polymer ?
#
loop_
_entity_poly.entity_id
_entity_poly.type
_entity_poly.pdbx_seq_one_letter_code
_entity_poly.pdbx_strand_id
1 'polypeptide(L)'
;MSAKSPTPILQFGTSRFLQAHFDLFVDEALTNGKAIGPITVVQSSGASTRSGRLAALAAEDGYRVKIRGLDAGATIDREQRVCSITRTLSTATDWPKIVSIFVNEVEYLVSNTADAGYAPQAVDKQNNFDQRMSFPAKLRLLLKERFLAHGRPLTIMPMELIPDNGAVLRACVLALAEKDDSDFQDWLQNRILWVNSLVDRIVSEPIDPAGAICEPYALWAVENQPGLVLPCEHSAIELVDSLGEIEALKLFILNLGHTWLAERWQQQDSNPTVSVKAFLEDDETLSALQNMYETEVMPGFAAAGMEERAQAYLATTLDRFRNPFLDHKLADIAQNHRQKIERRIRGFVDWAQSHGDTTQKPALTAMINKVPAP
;
A
#
# COMPACT_ATOMS: atom_id res chain seq x y z
N MET A 1 10.51 28.85 -21.36
CA MET A 1 10.31 27.83 -20.30
C MET A 1 11.38 26.77 -20.53
N SER A 2 12.26 26.52 -19.57
CA SER A 2 13.24 25.43 -19.69
C SER A 2 12.47 24.13 -19.87
N ALA A 3 12.87 23.28 -20.83
CA ALA A 3 12.25 21.97 -20.99
C ALA A 3 12.44 21.20 -19.68
N LYS A 4 11.34 20.86 -18.99
CA LYS A 4 11.43 20.05 -17.77
C LYS A 4 12.13 18.74 -18.13
N SER A 5 13.07 18.32 -17.29
CA SER A 5 13.80 17.06 -17.45
C SER A 5 12.83 15.88 -17.65
N PRO A 6 13.24 14.83 -18.39
CA PRO A 6 12.46 13.62 -18.52
C PRO A 6 12.09 13.03 -17.15
N THR A 7 10.88 12.51 -17.02
CA THR A 7 10.44 11.80 -15.81
C THR A 7 10.27 10.31 -16.14
N PRO A 8 11.21 9.43 -15.72
CA PRO A 8 11.13 7.99 -16.00
C PRO A 8 9.99 7.30 -15.22
N ILE A 9 9.44 7.94 -14.20
CA ILE A 9 8.36 7.42 -13.37
C ILE A 9 7.06 8.19 -13.66
N LEU A 10 5.98 7.47 -13.99
CA LEU A 10 4.63 8.00 -14.10
C LEU A 10 3.75 7.42 -13.00
N GLN A 11 3.22 8.29 -12.14
CA GLN A 11 2.36 7.91 -11.03
C GLN A 11 0.90 8.26 -11.34
N PHE A 12 0.00 7.30 -11.23
CA PHE A 12 -1.46 7.52 -11.23
C PHE A 12 -1.99 7.53 -9.80
N GLY A 13 -2.37 8.71 -9.32
CA GLY A 13 -2.87 8.89 -7.95
C GLY A 13 -2.24 10.10 -7.27
N THR A 14 -3.04 10.78 -6.45
CA THR A 14 -2.61 11.96 -5.66
C THR A 14 -2.93 11.75 -4.17
N SER A 15 -3.01 10.50 -3.75
CA SER A 15 -3.39 10.16 -2.38
C SER A 15 -2.29 10.59 -1.41
N ARG A 16 -2.70 10.91 -0.17
CA ARG A 16 -1.75 11.18 0.92
C ARG A 16 -0.84 9.98 1.21
N PHE A 17 -1.30 8.77 0.87
CA PHE A 17 -0.52 7.55 1.01
C PHE A 17 0.71 7.59 0.12
N LEU A 18 0.55 7.80 -1.20
CA LEU A 18 1.67 7.92 -2.14
C LEU A 18 2.63 9.04 -1.73
N GLN A 19 2.07 10.18 -1.32
CA GLN A 19 2.85 11.35 -0.89
C GLN A 19 3.80 11.06 0.28
N ALA A 20 3.36 10.23 1.24
CA ALA A 20 4.12 9.82 2.42
C ALA A 20 4.73 8.42 2.29
N HIS A 21 4.77 7.83 1.08
CA HIS A 21 5.30 6.49 0.87
C HIS A 21 6.17 6.49 -0.37
N PHE A 22 5.64 6.13 -1.53
CA PHE A 22 6.40 6.06 -2.77
C PHE A 22 7.12 7.37 -3.12
N ASP A 23 6.42 8.50 -3.06
CA ASP A 23 6.99 9.81 -3.43
C ASP A 23 8.13 10.21 -2.48
N LEU A 24 7.97 9.91 -1.19
CA LEU A 24 9.00 10.14 -0.16
C LEU A 24 10.22 9.21 -0.37
N PHE A 25 10.00 7.94 -0.69
CA PHE A 25 11.10 6.99 -0.90
C PHE A 25 11.95 7.39 -2.10
N VAL A 26 11.30 7.78 -3.20
CA VAL A 26 12.00 8.29 -4.38
C VAL A 26 12.76 9.57 -4.05
N ASP A 27 12.22 10.45 -3.22
CA ASP A 27 12.89 11.70 -2.79
C ASP A 27 14.15 11.45 -1.94
N GLU A 28 14.04 10.60 -0.92
CA GLU A 28 15.17 10.20 -0.09
C GLU A 28 16.24 9.47 -0.93
N ALA A 29 15.82 8.65 -1.90
CA ALA A 29 16.73 7.96 -2.80
C ALA A 29 17.38 8.90 -3.85
N LEU A 30 16.64 9.86 -4.42
CA LEU A 30 17.16 10.85 -5.36
C LEU A 30 18.29 11.69 -4.74
N THR A 31 18.11 12.09 -3.48
CA THR A 31 19.11 12.87 -2.72
C THR A 31 20.45 12.13 -2.62
N ASN A 32 20.43 10.80 -2.67
CA ASN A 32 21.60 9.93 -2.58
C ASN A 32 22.05 9.35 -3.93
N GLY A 33 21.44 9.77 -5.05
CA GLY A 33 21.74 9.22 -6.38
C GLY A 33 21.28 7.77 -6.58
N LYS A 34 20.30 7.32 -5.78
CA LYS A 34 19.81 5.93 -5.73
C LYS A 34 18.42 5.74 -6.34
N ALA A 35 17.98 6.68 -7.17
CA ALA A 35 16.71 6.61 -7.89
C ALA A 35 16.92 6.89 -9.37
N ILE A 36 16.09 6.28 -10.23
CA ILE A 36 16.21 6.42 -11.68
C ILE A 36 15.87 7.83 -12.18
N GLY A 37 15.07 8.59 -11.44
CA GLY A 37 14.76 9.96 -11.77
C GLY A 37 13.48 10.48 -11.12
N PRO A 38 13.05 11.70 -11.49
CA PRO A 38 11.88 12.34 -10.91
C PRO A 38 10.55 11.77 -11.44
N ILE A 39 9.48 12.14 -10.74
CA ILE A 39 8.12 11.62 -10.96
C ILE A 39 7.27 12.65 -11.75
N THR A 40 6.50 12.16 -12.72
CA THR A 40 5.28 12.84 -13.19
C THR A 40 4.06 12.23 -12.48
N VAL A 41 3.28 13.04 -11.78
CA VAL A 41 2.02 12.62 -11.15
C VAL A 41 0.82 12.94 -12.02
N VAL A 42 -0.10 12.00 -12.14
CA VAL A 42 -1.35 12.11 -12.89
C VAL A 42 -2.55 11.97 -11.95
N GLN A 43 -3.40 12.98 -11.92
CA GLN A 43 -4.71 12.88 -11.30
C GLN A 43 -5.70 12.20 -12.25
N SER A 44 -6.10 10.97 -11.91
CA SER A 44 -7.01 10.15 -12.73
C SER A 44 -8.50 10.47 -12.54
N SER A 45 -8.90 11.03 -11.38
CA SER A 45 -10.31 11.19 -11.01
C SER A 45 -11.05 12.29 -11.76
N GLY A 46 -10.33 13.27 -12.32
CA GLY A 46 -10.92 14.45 -12.95
C GLY A 46 -11.65 15.39 -11.97
N ALA A 47 -11.60 15.12 -10.67
CA ALA A 47 -12.26 15.94 -9.66
C ALA A 47 -11.57 17.31 -9.52
N SER A 48 -12.33 18.40 -9.65
CA SER A 48 -11.86 19.77 -9.43
C SER A 48 -11.80 20.16 -7.94
N THR A 49 -12.25 19.29 -7.04
CA THR A 49 -12.44 19.54 -5.60
C THR A 49 -11.15 19.77 -4.80
N ARG A 50 -9.99 19.70 -5.45
CA ARG A 50 -8.65 19.88 -4.86
C ARG A 50 -7.84 20.88 -5.68
N SER A 51 -8.43 22.05 -5.95
CA SER A 51 -7.74 23.15 -6.62
C SER A 51 -6.41 23.45 -5.91
N GLY A 52 -5.33 23.60 -6.68
CA GLY A 52 -3.99 23.88 -6.14
C GLY A 52 -3.18 22.65 -5.71
N ARG A 53 -3.77 21.46 -5.52
CA ARG A 53 -3.01 20.26 -5.11
C ARG A 53 -1.93 19.87 -6.11
N LEU A 54 -2.26 19.81 -7.40
CA LEU A 54 -1.30 19.46 -8.44
C LEU A 54 -0.16 20.47 -8.52
N ALA A 55 -0.46 21.76 -8.34
CA ALA A 55 0.57 22.81 -8.30
C ALA A 55 1.49 22.63 -7.09
N ALA A 56 0.93 22.34 -5.92
CA ALA A 56 1.70 22.14 -4.70
C ALA A 56 2.56 20.87 -4.71
N LEU A 57 2.09 19.79 -5.33
CA LEU A 57 2.87 18.56 -5.49
C LEU A 57 4.14 18.77 -6.30
N ALA A 58 4.11 19.67 -7.30
CA ALA A 58 5.27 19.98 -8.15
C ALA A 58 5.88 21.36 -7.86
N ALA A 59 5.68 21.88 -6.65
CA ALA A 59 6.29 23.14 -6.22
C ALA A 59 7.81 22.98 -6.08
N GLU A 60 8.58 24.02 -6.44
CA GLU A 60 10.05 23.97 -6.39
C GLU A 60 10.59 23.77 -4.96
N ASP A 61 9.88 24.25 -3.95
CA ASP A 61 10.22 24.07 -2.52
C ASP A 61 9.69 22.75 -1.93
N GLY A 62 9.00 21.94 -2.73
CA GLY A 62 8.42 20.67 -2.34
C GLY A 62 7.25 20.80 -1.35
N TYR A 63 6.52 19.69 -1.15
CA TYR A 63 5.46 19.61 -0.14
C TYR A 63 5.97 18.94 1.15
N ARG A 64 5.18 19.00 2.22
CA ARG A 64 5.62 18.54 3.55
C ARG A 64 5.16 17.11 3.84
N VAL A 65 6.05 16.29 4.38
CA VAL A 65 5.72 15.03 5.03
C VAL A 65 6.21 15.08 6.47
N LYS A 66 5.29 14.90 7.42
CA LYS A 66 5.62 14.77 8.85
C LYS A 66 5.61 13.29 9.23
N ILE A 67 6.69 12.85 9.86
CA ILE A 67 6.89 11.47 10.30
C ILE A 67 6.91 11.46 11.82
N ARG A 68 5.88 10.85 12.41
CA ARG A 68 5.55 10.98 13.83
C ARG A 68 5.16 9.65 14.45
N GLY A 69 5.91 9.21 15.45
CA GLY A 69 5.62 7.96 16.16
C GLY A 69 6.77 7.46 17.00
N LEU A 70 6.79 6.14 17.17
CA LEU A 70 7.86 5.43 17.84
C LEU A 70 8.64 4.59 16.82
N ASP A 71 9.94 4.49 17.02
CA ASP A 71 10.83 3.58 16.31
C ASP A 71 11.88 3.06 17.30
N ALA A 72 11.88 1.74 17.55
CA ALA A 72 12.66 1.09 18.59
C ALA A 72 12.51 1.78 19.97
N GLY A 73 11.27 2.16 20.32
CA GLY A 73 10.93 2.90 21.55
C GLY A 73 11.34 4.37 21.59
N ALA A 74 12.06 4.88 20.58
CA ALA A 74 12.43 6.30 20.50
C ALA A 74 11.32 7.12 19.81
N THR A 75 11.00 8.28 20.38
CA THR A 75 10.05 9.21 19.77
C THR A 75 10.65 9.86 18.53
N ILE A 76 10.00 9.66 17.39
CA ILE A 76 10.29 10.31 16.12
C ILE A 76 9.25 11.41 15.90
N ASP A 77 9.70 12.65 15.69
CA ASP A 77 8.89 13.76 15.16
C ASP A 77 9.80 14.59 14.23
N ARG A 78 9.77 14.26 12.93
CA ARG A 78 10.52 14.98 11.91
C ARG A 78 9.62 15.44 10.77
N GLU A 79 10.02 16.51 10.12
CA GLU A 79 9.40 17.01 8.88
C GLU A 79 10.43 16.96 7.74
N GLN A 80 9.98 16.56 6.55
CA GLN A 80 10.76 16.57 5.33
C GLN A 80 10.01 17.30 4.22
N ARG A 81 10.77 18.04 3.40
CA ARG A 81 10.30 18.58 2.12
C ARG A 81 10.55 17.55 1.04
N VAL A 82 9.50 17.19 0.31
CA VAL A 82 9.53 16.20 -0.77
C VAL A 82 9.47 16.91 -2.11
N CYS A 83 10.50 16.72 -2.92
CA CYS A 83 10.74 17.37 -4.21
C CYS A 83 10.87 16.36 -5.38
N SER A 84 10.65 15.06 -5.15
CA SER A 84 10.71 14.01 -6.18
C SER A 84 9.73 14.21 -7.33
N ILE A 85 8.62 14.92 -7.10
CA ILE A 85 7.61 15.24 -8.11
C ILE A 85 7.98 16.55 -8.82
N THR A 86 8.30 16.48 -10.11
CA THR A 86 8.68 17.67 -10.90
C THR A 86 7.60 18.10 -11.89
N ARG A 87 6.58 17.26 -12.08
CA ARG A 87 5.52 17.49 -13.06
C ARG A 87 4.21 16.87 -12.57
N THR A 88 3.11 17.59 -12.76
CA THR A 88 1.77 17.12 -12.46
C THR A 88 0.85 17.35 -13.66
N LEU A 89 -0.07 16.42 -13.89
CA LEU A 89 -1.01 16.41 -15.01
C LEU A 89 -2.38 15.90 -14.53
N SER A 90 -3.43 16.21 -15.27
CA SER A 90 -4.77 15.68 -15.05
C SER A 90 -5.26 14.96 -16.29
N THR A 91 -5.86 13.77 -16.13
CA THR A 91 -6.49 13.08 -17.28
C THR A 91 -7.61 13.90 -17.90
N ALA A 92 -8.24 14.81 -17.14
CA ALA A 92 -9.33 15.64 -17.61
C ALA A 92 -8.89 16.73 -18.61
N THR A 93 -7.63 17.16 -18.56
CA THR A 93 -7.13 18.31 -19.35
C THR A 93 -5.90 17.99 -20.19
N ASP A 94 -5.08 17.03 -19.76
CA ASP A 94 -3.72 16.84 -20.27
C ASP A 94 -3.51 15.50 -20.98
N TRP A 95 -4.59 14.81 -21.39
CA TRP A 95 -4.50 13.46 -21.97
C TRP A 95 -3.46 13.34 -23.11
N PRO A 96 -3.39 14.23 -24.12
CA PRO A 96 -2.37 14.13 -25.17
C PRO A 96 -0.94 14.25 -24.61
N LYS A 97 -0.74 15.07 -23.57
CA LYS A 97 0.58 15.23 -22.94
C LYS A 97 0.94 13.99 -22.11
N ILE A 98 -0.02 13.39 -21.42
CA ILE A 98 0.14 12.12 -20.70
C ILE A 98 0.55 11.02 -21.68
N VAL A 99 -0.13 10.89 -22.82
CA VAL A 99 0.23 9.93 -23.89
C VAL A 99 1.67 10.17 -24.35
N SER A 100 2.03 11.42 -24.68
CA SER A 100 3.38 11.76 -25.12
C SER A 100 4.45 11.38 -24.10
N ILE A 101 4.25 11.66 -22.81
CA ILE A 101 5.19 11.29 -21.74
C ILE A 101 5.26 9.78 -21.58
N PHE A 102 4.11 9.11 -21.54
CA PHE A 102 4.04 7.66 -21.40
C PHE A 102 4.77 6.93 -22.51
N VAL A 103 4.68 7.41 -23.75
CA VAL A 103 5.36 6.80 -24.89
C VAL A 103 6.88 7.06 -24.86
N ASN A 104 7.31 8.28 -24.52
CA ASN A 104 8.68 8.73 -24.79
C ASN A 104 9.60 8.79 -23.56
N GLU A 105 9.06 8.97 -22.36
CA GLU A 105 9.86 9.20 -21.14
C GLU A 105 9.79 8.04 -20.15
N VAL A 106 8.65 7.35 -20.06
CA VAL A 106 8.34 6.43 -18.95
C VAL A 106 9.06 5.08 -19.07
N GLU A 107 9.62 4.64 -17.94
CA GLU A 107 10.19 3.31 -17.69
C GLU A 107 9.44 2.57 -16.58
N TYR A 108 8.82 3.30 -15.65
CA TYR A 108 8.02 2.77 -14.55
C TYR A 108 6.66 3.45 -14.45
N LEU A 109 5.59 2.66 -14.33
CA LEU A 109 4.27 3.15 -13.95
C LEU A 109 3.92 2.66 -12.54
N VAL A 110 3.50 3.59 -11.68
CA VAL A 110 2.99 3.30 -10.33
C VAL A 110 1.54 3.75 -10.24
N SER A 111 0.67 2.98 -9.58
CA SER A 111 -0.73 3.35 -9.41
C SER A 111 -1.23 3.19 -7.98
N ASN A 112 -2.00 4.15 -7.51
CA ASN A 112 -2.93 4.00 -6.40
C ASN A 112 -4.19 4.82 -6.72
N THR A 113 -5.13 4.17 -7.39
CA THR A 113 -6.40 4.75 -7.87
C THR A 113 -7.61 4.35 -7.00
N ALA A 114 -7.34 3.70 -5.87
CA ALA A 114 -8.28 2.96 -5.02
C ALA A 114 -9.02 1.84 -5.77
N ASP A 115 -9.65 0.93 -5.02
CA ASP A 115 -10.39 -0.21 -5.59
C ASP A 115 -11.50 0.26 -6.56
N ALA A 116 -12.11 1.41 -6.27
CA ALA A 116 -13.10 2.05 -7.14
C ALA A 116 -12.52 2.45 -8.51
N GLY A 117 -11.21 2.70 -8.61
CA GLY A 117 -10.53 2.97 -9.87
C GLY A 117 -10.46 1.76 -10.81
N TYR A 118 -10.56 0.54 -10.27
CA TYR A 118 -10.58 -0.71 -11.04
C TYR A 118 -11.99 -1.13 -11.45
N ALA A 119 -13.02 -0.53 -10.86
CA ALA A 119 -14.41 -0.89 -11.12
C ALA A 119 -14.75 -0.70 -12.61
N PRO A 120 -15.18 -1.76 -13.33
CA PRO A 120 -15.48 -1.68 -14.75
C PRO A 120 -16.54 -0.62 -15.07
N GLN A 121 -16.35 0.10 -16.17
CA GLN A 121 -17.25 1.15 -16.65
C GLN A 121 -17.79 0.80 -18.03
N ALA A 122 -19.02 1.24 -18.33
CA ALA A 122 -19.64 0.98 -19.63
C ALA A 122 -18.82 1.53 -20.81
N VAL A 123 -18.05 2.59 -20.57
CA VAL A 123 -17.20 3.26 -21.57
C VAL A 123 -15.84 2.59 -21.77
N ASP A 124 -15.45 1.61 -20.94
CA ASP A 124 -14.10 1.02 -20.97
C ASP A 124 -13.76 0.31 -22.28
N LYS A 125 -14.77 -0.16 -23.01
CA LYS A 125 -14.60 -0.85 -24.30
C LYS A 125 -14.39 0.09 -25.48
N GLN A 126 -14.37 1.40 -25.26
CA GLN A 126 -14.14 2.38 -26.31
C GLN A 126 -12.65 2.51 -26.64
N ASN A 127 -12.33 2.87 -27.89
CA ASN A 127 -10.95 3.08 -28.34
C ASN A 127 -10.46 4.53 -28.16
N ASN A 128 -11.37 5.46 -27.86
CA ASN A 128 -11.03 6.85 -27.58
C ASN A 128 -11.11 7.09 -26.09
N PHE A 129 -10.23 7.93 -25.57
CA PHE A 129 -10.23 8.31 -24.16
C PHE A 129 -11.56 8.93 -23.73
N ASP A 130 -12.06 8.46 -22.58
CA ASP A 130 -13.17 9.07 -21.84
C ASP A 130 -12.76 9.18 -20.37
N GLN A 131 -12.98 10.35 -19.75
CA GLN A 131 -12.62 10.62 -18.37
C GLN A 131 -13.25 9.61 -17.38
N ARG A 132 -14.43 9.07 -17.71
CA ARG A 132 -15.17 8.10 -16.89
C ARG A 132 -14.57 6.69 -16.95
N MET A 133 -13.62 6.43 -17.84
CA MET A 133 -12.97 5.11 -17.92
C MET A 133 -12.34 4.72 -16.58
N SER A 134 -12.40 3.42 -16.30
CA SER A 134 -11.61 2.80 -15.24
C SER A 134 -10.11 3.00 -15.51
N PHE A 135 -9.31 2.85 -14.45
CA PHE A 135 -7.86 2.92 -14.57
C PHE A 135 -7.29 1.86 -15.53
N PRO A 136 -7.70 0.57 -15.47
CA PRO A 136 -7.27 -0.43 -16.45
C PRO A 136 -7.55 -0.04 -17.91
N ALA A 137 -8.70 0.59 -18.21
CA ALA A 137 -9.03 1.04 -19.55
C ALA A 137 -8.17 2.22 -20.02
N LYS A 138 -7.93 3.21 -19.15
CA LYS A 138 -6.98 4.31 -19.42
C LYS A 138 -5.57 3.76 -19.69
N LEU A 139 -5.14 2.79 -18.90
CA LEU A 139 -3.84 2.15 -19.05
C LEU A 139 -3.73 1.36 -20.36
N ARG A 140 -4.77 0.60 -20.75
CA ARG A 140 -4.82 -0.10 -22.05
C ARG A 140 -4.63 0.86 -23.24
N LEU A 141 -5.25 2.04 -23.21
CA LEU A 141 -5.05 3.05 -24.25
C LEU A 141 -3.61 3.56 -24.30
N LEU A 142 -3.01 3.89 -23.15
CA LEU A 142 -1.61 4.33 -23.09
C LEU A 142 -0.64 3.26 -23.58
N LEU A 143 -0.85 2.00 -23.18
CA LEU A 143 -0.06 0.86 -23.63
C LEU A 143 -0.20 0.64 -25.14
N LYS A 144 -1.40 0.82 -25.69
CA LYS A 144 -1.63 0.72 -27.14
C LYS A 144 -0.85 1.78 -27.92
N GLU A 145 -0.90 3.05 -27.47
CA GLU A 145 -0.13 4.13 -28.08
C GLU A 145 1.38 3.85 -28.05
N ARG A 146 1.89 3.34 -26.92
CA ARG A 146 3.30 2.97 -26.79
C ARG A 146 3.69 1.80 -27.70
N PHE A 147 2.83 0.79 -27.79
CA PHE A 147 3.05 -0.35 -28.69
C PHE A 147 3.12 0.09 -30.15
N LEU A 148 2.18 0.93 -30.60
CA LEU A 148 2.15 1.46 -31.96
C LEU A 148 3.36 2.35 -32.29
N ALA A 149 3.93 3.01 -31.27
CA ALA A 149 5.17 3.77 -31.39
C ALA A 149 6.44 2.91 -31.30
N HIS A 150 6.32 1.57 -31.24
CA HIS A 150 7.43 0.64 -31.03
C HIS A 150 8.26 0.95 -29.77
N GLY A 151 7.61 1.47 -28.72
CA GLY A 151 8.26 1.82 -27.47
C GLY A 151 8.79 0.59 -26.74
N ARG A 152 9.89 0.76 -26.00
CA ARG A 152 10.44 -0.30 -25.14
C ARG A 152 9.40 -0.74 -24.12
N PRO A 153 9.37 -2.00 -23.66
CA PRO A 153 8.51 -2.36 -22.54
C PRO A 153 8.85 -1.58 -21.26
N LEU A 154 7.92 -1.55 -20.30
CA LEU A 154 8.06 -0.83 -19.04
C LEU A 154 7.61 -1.72 -17.87
N THR A 155 7.93 -1.29 -16.66
CA THR A 155 7.53 -1.98 -15.42
C THR A 155 6.30 -1.30 -14.83
N ILE A 156 5.27 -2.08 -14.51
CA ILE A 156 4.01 -1.62 -13.91
C ILE A 156 3.93 -2.15 -12.49
N MET A 157 3.85 -1.25 -11.52
CA MET A 157 3.89 -1.53 -10.08
C MET A 157 2.66 -0.92 -9.40
N PRO A 158 1.49 -1.58 -9.45
CA PRO A 158 0.34 -1.14 -8.69
C PRO A 158 0.60 -1.21 -7.19
N MET A 159 0.02 -0.26 -6.48
CA MET A 159 0.07 -0.12 -5.02
C MET A 159 -1.36 -0.07 -4.44
N GLU A 160 -2.36 -0.52 -5.20
CA GLU A 160 -3.70 -0.74 -4.71
C GLU A 160 -3.75 -1.86 -3.63
N LEU A 161 -4.72 -1.79 -2.71
CA LEU A 161 -4.93 -2.78 -1.66
C LEU A 161 -5.69 -4.02 -2.19
N ILE A 162 -5.23 -4.52 -3.34
CA ILE A 162 -5.77 -5.68 -4.04
C ILE A 162 -4.72 -6.81 -3.93
N PRO A 163 -5.09 -8.00 -3.44
CA PRO A 163 -4.19 -9.16 -3.50
C PRO A 163 -3.76 -9.44 -4.93
N ASP A 164 -2.49 -9.76 -5.14
CA ASP A 164 -1.90 -9.97 -6.46
C ASP A 164 -2.19 -8.81 -7.44
N ASN A 165 -2.10 -7.56 -6.95
CA ASN A 165 -2.48 -6.36 -7.69
C ASN A 165 -1.87 -6.26 -9.10
N GLY A 166 -0.62 -6.69 -9.30
CA GLY A 166 0.03 -6.76 -10.61
C GLY A 166 -0.69 -7.73 -11.56
N ALA A 167 -0.96 -8.94 -11.09
CA ALA A 167 -1.68 -9.97 -11.84
C ALA A 167 -3.13 -9.57 -12.13
N VAL A 168 -3.82 -8.97 -11.16
CA VAL A 168 -5.20 -8.49 -11.32
C VAL A 168 -5.26 -7.37 -12.37
N LEU A 169 -4.36 -6.38 -12.28
CA LEU A 169 -4.30 -5.30 -13.26
C LEU A 169 -4.00 -5.83 -14.66
N ARG A 170 -3.05 -6.77 -14.79
CA ARG A 170 -2.75 -7.46 -16.06
C ARG A 170 -3.99 -8.13 -16.63
N ALA A 171 -4.72 -8.89 -15.82
CA ALA A 171 -5.94 -9.59 -16.25
C ALA A 171 -7.02 -8.61 -16.72
N CYS A 172 -7.25 -7.51 -15.99
CA CYS A 172 -8.18 -6.46 -16.40
C CYS A 172 -7.79 -5.83 -17.74
N VAL A 173 -6.51 -5.49 -17.92
CA VAL A 173 -6.01 -4.88 -19.17
C VAL A 173 -6.13 -5.85 -20.34
N LEU A 174 -5.79 -7.13 -20.17
CA LEU A 174 -5.92 -8.16 -21.20
C LEU A 174 -7.38 -8.39 -21.60
N ALA A 175 -8.30 -8.43 -20.63
CA ALA A 175 -9.73 -8.56 -20.92
C ALA A 175 -10.27 -7.37 -21.74
N LEU A 176 -9.75 -6.16 -21.50
CA LEU A 176 -10.10 -4.98 -22.28
C LEU A 176 -9.45 -4.97 -23.68
N ALA A 177 -8.32 -5.66 -23.84
CA ALA A 177 -7.59 -5.82 -25.10
C ALA A 177 -8.04 -7.05 -25.92
N GLU A 178 -9.09 -7.78 -25.52
CA GLU A 178 -9.55 -9.00 -26.21
C GLU A 178 -9.81 -8.79 -27.72
N LYS A 179 -10.29 -7.59 -28.10
CA LYS A 179 -10.58 -7.21 -29.48
C LYS A 179 -9.44 -6.49 -30.20
N ASP A 180 -8.31 -6.29 -29.52
CA ASP A 180 -7.11 -5.75 -30.16
C ASP A 180 -6.39 -6.83 -30.99
N ASP A 181 -5.51 -6.34 -31.87
CA ASP A 181 -4.59 -7.18 -32.64
C ASP A 181 -3.77 -8.14 -31.76
N SER A 182 -3.50 -9.35 -32.27
CA SER A 182 -2.81 -10.41 -31.54
C SER A 182 -1.40 -10.01 -31.10
N ASP A 183 -0.69 -9.20 -31.87
CA ASP A 183 0.67 -8.78 -31.54
C ASP A 183 0.68 -7.85 -30.32
N PHE A 184 -0.37 -7.03 -30.16
CA PHE A 184 -0.53 -6.20 -28.97
C PHE A 184 -0.85 -7.05 -27.74
N GLN A 185 -1.71 -8.06 -27.88
CA GLN A 185 -2.04 -8.97 -26.79
C GLN A 185 -0.80 -9.75 -26.32
N ASP A 186 0.00 -10.27 -27.26
CA ASP A 186 1.28 -10.94 -26.96
C ASP A 186 2.25 -9.99 -26.24
N TRP A 187 2.36 -8.75 -26.72
CA TRP A 187 3.21 -7.74 -26.09
C TRP A 187 2.79 -7.43 -24.64
N LEU A 188 1.49 -7.28 -24.38
CA LEU A 188 0.97 -7.10 -23.03
C LEU A 188 1.27 -8.30 -22.13
N GLN A 189 1.16 -9.52 -22.66
CA GLN A 189 1.37 -10.76 -21.90
C GLN A 189 2.83 -11.02 -21.57
N ASN A 190 3.74 -10.76 -22.51
CA ASN A 190 5.09 -11.31 -22.49
C ASN A 190 6.20 -10.26 -22.44
N ARG A 191 5.88 -8.97 -22.65
CA ARG A 191 6.90 -7.91 -22.71
C ARG A 191 6.81 -6.91 -21.56
N ILE A 192 5.60 -6.60 -21.09
CA ILE A 192 5.40 -5.74 -19.92
C ILE A 192 5.66 -6.52 -18.63
N LEU A 193 6.38 -5.90 -17.69
CA LEU A 193 6.60 -6.48 -16.38
C LEU A 193 5.50 -6.01 -15.41
N TRP A 194 4.62 -6.92 -15.02
CA TRP A 194 3.53 -6.66 -14.08
C TRP A 194 3.95 -7.12 -12.69
N VAL A 195 4.16 -6.20 -11.76
CA VAL A 195 4.78 -6.51 -10.46
C VAL A 195 3.70 -6.54 -9.39
N ASN A 196 3.62 -7.64 -8.64
CA ASN A 196 2.83 -7.67 -7.42
C ASN A 196 3.59 -6.97 -6.30
N SER A 197 2.88 -6.17 -5.50
CA SER A 197 3.49 -5.57 -4.31
C SER A 197 2.50 -5.42 -3.17
N LEU A 198 3.02 -5.42 -1.95
CA LEU A 198 2.29 -5.10 -0.73
C LEU A 198 2.87 -3.84 -0.11
N VAL A 199 1.97 -2.94 0.27
CA VAL A 199 2.35 -1.66 0.88
C VAL A 199 1.75 -1.54 2.28
N ASP A 200 2.51 -0.99 3.22
CA ASP A 200 2.02 -0.71 4.57
C ASP A 200 2.64 0.54 5.15
N ARG A 201 1.78 1.49 5.56
CA ARG A 201 2.13 2.67 6.35
C ARG A 201 0.84 3.32 6.83
N ILE A 202 0.74 3.64 8.11
CA ILE A 202 -0.35 4.47 8.62
C ILE A 202 -0.07 5.92 8.23
N VAL A 203 -1.03 6.51 7.50
CA VAL A 203 -1.05 7.93 7.14
C VAL A 203 -2.30 8.57 7.73
N SER A 204 -2.13 9.30 8.84
CA SER A 204 -3.23 9.77 9.69
C SER A 204 -3.98 10.94 9.08
N GLU A 205 -3.24 11.95 8.61
CA GLU A 205 -3.80 13.26 8.26
C GLU A 205 -3.18 13.80 6.97
N PRO A 206 -3.97 14.48 6.12
CA PRO A 206 -3.42 15.26 5.01
C PRO A 206 -2.88 16.61 5.51
N ILE A 207 -1.88 17.14 4.83
CA ILE A 207 -1.45 18.54 4.93
C ILE A 207 -1.93 19.26 3.68
N ASP A 208 -2.65 20.37 3.85
CA ASP A 208 -3.15 21.17 2.72
C ASP A 208 -2.06 22.13 2.19
N PRO A 209 -1.98 22.36 0.87
CA PRO A 209 -2.72 21.73 -0.24
C PRO A 209 -2.17 20.36 -0.69
N ALA A 210 -0.93 20.05 -0.31
CA ALA A 210 -0.25 18.77 -0.50
C ALA A 210 0.65 18.46 0.70
N GLY A 211 0.75 17.18 1.02
CA GLY A 211 1.50 16.65 2.15
C GLY A 211 0.67 15.73 3.05
N ALA A 212 1.35 15.16 4.03
CA ALA A 212 0.76 14.16 4.91
C ALA A 212 1.50 14.03 6.24
N ILE A 213 0.79 13.52 7.24
CA ILE A 213 1.34 13.06 8.51
C ILE A 213 1.25 11.53 8.52
N CYS A 214 2.35 10.87 8.85
CA CYS A 214 2.47 9.41 8.82
C CYS A 214 3.32 8.89 9.98
N GLU A 215 3.21 7.59 10.26
CA GLU A 215 4.07 6.93 11.24
C GLU A 215 5.50 6.66 10.68
N PRO A 216 6.51 6.40 11.53
CA PRO A 216 7.87 6.06 11.10
C PRO A 216 7.93 4.76 10.31
N TYR A 217 7.23 3.72 10.78
CA TYR A 217 7.16 2.45 10.08
C TYR A 217 6.59 2.60 8.67
N ALA A 218 7.27 2.02 7.70
CA ALA A 218 6.79 1.92 6.34
C ALA A 218 7.34 0.65 5.69
N LEU A 219 6.57 0.06 4.78
CA LEU A 219 6.96 -1.12 4.02
C LEU A 219 6.46 -1.02 2.58
N TRP A 220 7.32 -1.35 1.64
CA TRP A 220 6.99 -1.72 0.27
C TRP A 220 7.63 -3.07 -0.03
N ALA A 221 6.87 -4.15 0.17
CA ALA A 221 7.30 -5.48 -0.22
C ALA A 221 6.99 -5.67 -1.70
N VAL A 222 8.01 -5.96 -2.50
CA VAL A 222 7.93 -6.14 -3.95
C VAL A 222 8.25 -7.59 -4.26
N GLU A 223 7.35 -8.27 -4.95
CA GLU A 223 7.58 -9.66 -5.36
C GLU A 223 8.66 -9.72 -6.45
N ASN A 224 9.70 -10.49 -6.19
CA ASN A 224 10.83 -10.63 -7.08
C ASN A 224 10.45 -11.45 -8.32
N GLN A 225 10.90 -11.02 -9.49
CA GLN A 225 10.70 -11.75 -10.74
C GLN A 225 11.82 -11.44 -11.74
N PRO A 226 12.07 -12.33 -12.72
CA PRO A 226 13.13 -12.15 -13.70
C PRO A 226 13.04 -10.80 -14.42
N GLY A 227 14.17 -10.07 -14.44
CA GLY A 227 14.28 -8.77 -15.11
C GLY A 227 13.78 -7.57 -14.29
N LEU A 228 13.27 -7.78 -13.08
CA LEU A 228 12.88 -6.68 -12.19
C LEU A 228 14.12 -5.91 -11.71
N VAL A 229 14.07 -4.59 -11.88
CA VAL A 229 14.96 -3.62 -11.24
C VAL A 229 14.07 -2.59 -10.56
N LEU A 230 14.34 -2.30 -9.28
CA LEU A 230 13.54 -1.33 -8.53
C LEU A 230 13.81 0.10 -9.03
N PRO A 231 12.80 0.99 -9.03
CA PRO A 231 12.96 2.38 -9.49
C PRO A 231 13.82 3.23 -8.53
N CYS A 232 13.97 2.78 -7.29
CA CYS A 232 14.86 3.38 -6.30
C CYS A 232 15.29 2.36 -5.23
N GLU A 233 16.40 2.64 -4.54
CA GLU A 233 16.80 1.95 -3.31
C GLU A 233 16.34 2.74 -2.08
N HIS A 234 15.66 2.08 -1.15
CA HIS A 234 15.24 2.68 0.11
C HIS A 234 15.07 1.58 1.17
N SER A 235 15.36 1.87 2.44
CA SER A 235 15.37 0.87 3.52
C SER A 235 14.00 0.22 3.79
N ALA A 236 12.93 0.93 3.48
CA ALA A 236 11.56 0.41 3.58
C ALA A 236 11.12 -0.43 2.36
N ILE A 237 11.98 -0.64 1.36
CA ILE A 237 11.67 -1.49 0.19
C ILE A 237 12.30 -2.86 0.41
N GLU A 238 11.46 -3.89 0.46
CA GLU A 238 11.89 -5.28 0.59
C GLU A 238 11.60 -6.01 -0.72
N LEU A 239 12.64 -6.56 -1.35
CA LEU A 239 12.46 -7.50 -2.45
C LEU A 239 12.28 -8.90 -1.84
N VAL A 240 11.15 -9.54 -2.11
CA VAL A 240 10.77 -10.82 -1.50
C VAL A 240 10.43 -11.85 -2.56
N ASP A 241 10.68 -13.13 -2.29
CA ASP A 241 10.33 -14.21 -3.21
C ASP A 241 8.82 -14.48 -3.25
N SER A 242 8.11 -14.17 -2.16
CA SER A 242 6.66 -14.25 -2.07
C SER A 242 6.11 -13.21 -1.10
N LEU A 243 4.97 -12.61 -1.46
CA LEU A 243 4.26 -11.68 -0.58
C LEU A 243 3.53 -12.39 0.58
N GLY A 244 3.29 -13.71 0.46
CA GLY A 244 2.49 -14.47 1.44
C GLY A 244 3.05 -14.43 2.86
N GLU A 245 4.38 -14.40 3.01
CA GLU A 245 5.03 -14.26 4.32
C GLU A 245 4.73 -12.90 4.98
N ILE A 246 4.83 -11.82 4.21
CA ILE A 246 4.53 -10.46 4.69
C ILE A 246 3.05 -10.33 5.02
N GLU A 247 2.18 -10.92 4.20
CA GLU A 247 0.75 -10.95 4.44
C GLU A 247 0.41 -11.68 5.73
N ALA A 248 1.05 -12.82 6.00
CA ALA A 248 0.87 -13.58 7.24
C ALA A 248 1.29 -12.76 8.47
N LEU A 249 2.47 -12.12 8.42
CA LEU A 249 2.92 -11.22 9.51
C LEU A 249 1.92 -10.10 9.78
N LYS A 250 1.50 -9.38 8.75
CA LYS A 250 0.53 -8.29 8.89
C LYS A 250 -0.84 -8.79 9.39
N LEU A 251 -1.31 -9.91 8.88
CA LEU A 251 -2.63 -10.45 9.20
C LEU A 251 -2.69 -11.04 10.61
N PHE A 252 -1.67 -11.80 11.00
CA PHE A 252 -1.68 -12.60 12.22
C PHE A 252 -0.87 -12.01 13.37
N ILE A 253 -0.18 -10.89 13.15
CA ILE A 253 0.41 -10.09 14.24
C ILE A 253 -0.37 -8.78 14.36
N LEU A 254 -0.18 -7.84 13.43
CA LEU A 254 -0.79 -6.50 13.52
C LEU A 254 -2.33 -6.53 13.58
N ASN A 255 -2.96 -7.19 12.60
CA ASN A 255 -4.43 -7.21 12.50
C ASN A 255 -5.08 -8.10 13.57
N LEU A 256 -4.44 -9.22 13.91
CA LEU A 256 -4.85 -10.11 14.99
C LEU A 256 -4.82 -9.38 16.34
N GLY A 257 -3.72 -8.71 16.67
CA GLY A 257 -3.57 -7.94 17.91
C GLY A 257 -4.63 -6.85 18.07
N HIS A 258 -4.89 -6.09 17.00
CA HIS A 258 -5.99 -5.12 16.99
C HIS A 258 -7.36 -5.78 17.28
N THR A 259 -7.64 -6.92 16.68
CA THR A 259 -8.90 -7.66 16.90
C THR A 259 -8.98 -8.19 18.33
N TRP A 260 -7.88 -8.70 18.88
CA TRP A 260 -7.82 -9.13 20.27
C TRP A 260 -8.05 -7.98 21.25
N LEU A 261 -7.42 -6.81 21.02
CA LEU A 261 -7.60 -5.62 21.85
C LEU A 261 -9.04 -5.09 21.80
N ALA A 262 -9.66 -5.07 20.60
CA ALA A 262 -11.06 -4.67 20.45
C ALA A 262 -12.01 -5.58 21.23
N GLU A 263 -11.78 -6.90 21.23
CA GLU A 263 -12.56 -7.85 22.03
C GLU A 263 -12.42 -7.60 23.53
N ARG A 264 -11.19 -7.39 24.02
CA ARG A 264 -10.94 -7.12 25.44
C ARG A 264 -11.57 -5.79 25.88
N TRP A 265 -11.46 -4.75 25.05
CA TRP A 265 -12.08 -3.45 25.30
C TRP A 265 -13.61 -3.53 25.40
N GLN A 266 -14.26 -4.32 24.52
CA GLN A 266 -15.70 -4.55 24.58
C GLN A 266 -16.15 -5.20 25.90
N GLN A 267 -15.28 -5.99 26.55
CA GLN A 267 -15.59 -6.67 27.80
C GLN A 267 -15.37 -5.80 29.05
N GLN A 268 -14.51 -4.78 28.97
CA GLN A 268 -14.04 -4.03 30.15
C GLN A 268 -14.62 -2.61 30.27
N ASP A 269 -14.60 -1.82 29.20
CA ASP A 269 -14.90 -0.38 29.25
C ASP A 269 -15.97 0.00 28.22
N SER A 270 -15.89 -0.54 27.00
CA SER A 270 -16.78 -0.21 25.87
C SER A 270 -16.94 1.29 25.58
N ASN A 271 -16.17 2.19 26.22
CA ASN A 271 -16.16 3.61 25.93
C ASN A 271 -15.58 3.88 24.54
N PRO A 272 -16.35 4.48 23.60
CA PRO A 272 -15.95 4.60 22.20
C PRO A 272 -14.82 5.60 21.95
N THR A 273 -14.39 6.35 22.97
CA THR A 273 -13.30 7.33 22.87
C THR A 273 -11.92 6.73 23.17
N VAL A 274 -11.86 5.51 23.72
CA VAL A 274 -10.59 4.86 24.07
C VAL A 274 -9.81 4.48 22.82
N SER A 275 -8.57 4.95 22.72
CA SER A 275 -7.62 4.55 21.68
C SER A 275 -6.73 3.39 22.10
N VAL A 276 -6.17 2.71 21.09
CA VAL A 276 -5.25 1.57 21.29
C VAL A 276 -4.12 1.94 22.24
N LYS A 277 -3.48 3.11 22.06
CA LYS A 277 -2.38 3.55 22.93
C LYS A 277 -2.82 3.69 24.39
N ALA A 278 -3.97 4.31 24.64
CA ALA A 278 -4.48 4.56 25.99
C ALA A 278 -4.87 3.25 26.68
N PHE A 279 -5.42 2.30 25.91
CA PHE A 279 -5.75 0.98 26.42
C PHE A 279 -4.50 0.14 26.76
N LEU A 280 -3.37 0.41 26.11
CA LEU A 280 -2.07 -0.20 26.40
C LEU A 280 -1.25 0.53 27.47
N GLU A 281 -1.78 1.61 28.05
CA GLU A 281 -1.23 2.22 29.28
C GLU A 281 -1.61 1.40 30.53
N ASP A 282 -2.61 0.53 30.44
CA ASP A 282 -2.94 -0.46 31.48
C ASP A 282 -1.96 -1.65 31.40
N ASP A 283 -1.16 -1.82 32.45
CA ASP A 283 -0.14 -2.88 32.56
C ASP A 283 -0.75 -4.29 32.47
N GLU A 284 -1.97 -4.49 32.97
CA GLU A 284 -2.66 -5.79 32.87
C GLU A 284 -2.99 -6.12 31.41
N THR A 285 -3.52 -5.16 30.67
CA THR A 285 -3.87 -5.30 29.26
C THR A 285 -2.64 -5.51 28.38
N LEU A 286 -1.57 -4.74 28.61
CA LEU A 286 -0.31 -4.94 27.89
C LEU A 286 0.28 -6.33 28.15
N SER A 287 0.35 -6.74 29.41
CA SER A 287 0.89 -8.04 29.81
C SER A 287 0.07 -9.19 29.21
N ALA A 288 -1.26 -9.06 29.20
CA ALA A 288 -2.15 -10.05 28.59
C ALA A 288 -1.99 -10.14 27.06
N LEU A 289 -1.79 -9.01 26.37
CA LEU A 289 -1.51 -8.98 24.94
C LEU A 289 -0.17 -9.66 24.63
N GLN A 290 0.89 -9.32 25.37
CA GLN A 290 2.21 -9.92 25.20
C GLN A 290 2.19 -11.43 25.46
N ASN A 291 1.52 -11.87 26.54
CA ASN A 291 1.36 -13.28 26.84
C ASN A 291 0.60 -14.02 25.72
N MET A 292 -0.46 -13.42 25.15
CA MET A 292 -1.18 -14.01 24.01
C MET A 292 -0.25 -14.19 22.80
N TYR A 293 0.57 -13.18 22.48
CA TYR A 293 1.53 -13.32 21.39
C TYR A 293 2.56 -14.41 21.67
N GLU A 294 3.19 -14.39 22.84
CA GLU A 294 4.26 -15.32 23.21
C GLU A 294 3.77 -16.77 23.25
N THR A 295 2.61 -17.01 23.85
CA THR A 295 2.14 -18.38 24.13
C THR A 295 1.26 -18.96 23.03
N GLU A 296 0.60 -18.12 22.22
CA GLU A 296 -0.36 -18.59 21.21
C GLU A 296 0.05 -18.25 19.77
N VAL A 297 0.65 -17.07 19.52
CA VAL A 297 0.96 -16.60 18.16
C VAL A 297 2.36 -16.98 17.69
N MET A 298 3.38 -16.72 18.50
CA MET A 298 4.78 -17.00 18.15
C MET A 298 5.05 -18.48 17.85
N PRO A 299 4.46 -19.47 18.57
CA PRO A 299 4.64 -20.88 18.22
C PRO A 299 4.16 -21.24 16.80
N GLY A 300 3.11 -20.57 16.31
CA GLY A 300 2.61 -20.76 14.95
C GLY A 300 3.62 -20.28 13.90
N PHE A 301 4.24 -19.12 14.13
CA PHE A 301 5.31 -18.63 13.26
C PHE A 301 6.60 -19.45 13.38
N ALA A 302 6.91 -19.99 14.55
CA ALA A 302 8.04 -20.91 14.71
C ALA A 302 7.82 -22.20 13.92
N ALA A 303 6.63 -22.79 13.96
CA ALA A 303 6.27 -23.95 13.14
C ALA A 303 6.37 -23.66 11.63
N ALA A 304 6.05 -22.43 11.21
CA ALA A 304 6.21 -21.96 9.84
C ALA A 304 7.65 -21.59 9.45
N GLY A 305 8.63 -21.68 10.36
CA GLY A 305 10.02 -21.30 10.09
C GLY A 305 10.27 -19.78 10.02
N MET A 306 9.36 -18.98 10.59
CA MET A 306 9.33 -17.51 10.49
C MET A 306 9.53 -16.81 11.84
N GLU A 307 10.01 -17.51 12.87
CA GLU A 307 10.08 -17.00 14.25
C GLU A 307 10.82 -15.66 14.39
N GLU A 308 12.04 -15.56 13.85
CA GLU A 308 12.86 -14.35 13.96
C GLU A 308 12.18 -13.13 13.29
N ARG A 309 11.63 -13.34 12.09
CA ARG A 309 10.91 -12.30 11.35
C ARG A 309 9.63 -11.87 12.09
N ALA A 310 8.92 -12.82 12.69
CA ALA A 310 7.74 -12.57 13.50
C ALA A 310 8.05 -11.78 14.77
N GLN A 311 9.15 -12.11 15.47
CA GLN A 311 9.60 -11.37 16.66
C GLN A 311 9.96 -9.92 16.32
N ALA A 312 10.73 -9.69 15.25
CA ALA A 312 11.08 -8.35 14.79
C ALA A 312 9.84 -7.53 14.39
N TYR A 313 8.89 -8.16 13.69
CA TYR A 313 7.65 -7.52 13.29
C TYR A 313 6.71 -7.25 14.48
N LEU A 314 6.70 -8.12 15.49
CA LEU A 314 5.94 -7.93 16.73
C LEU A 314 6.46 -6.74 17.53
N ALA A 315 7.78 -6.60 17.69
CA ALA A 315 8.38 -5.44 18.36
C ALA A 315 7.95 -4.14 17.68
N THR A 316 8.08 -4.09 16.35
CA THR A 316 7.62 -2.97 15.52
C THR A 316 6.11 -2.72 15.70
N THR A 317 5.29 -3.77 15.72
CA THR A 317 3.84 -3.67 15.91
C THR A 317 3.47 -3.03 17.25
N LEU A 318 4.16 -3.39 18.33
CA LEU A 318 3.91 -2.82 19.66
C LEU A 318 4.25 -1.32 19.70
N ASP A 319 5.33 -0.89 19.06
CA ASP A 319 5.66 0.53 18.91
C ASP A 319 4.58 1.29 18.13
N ARG A 320 4.06 0.69 17.05
CA ARG A 320 2.96 1.28 16.26
C ARG A 320 1.68 1.42 17.07
N PHE A 321 1.33 0.41 17.88
CA PHE A 321 0.17 0.48 18.78
C PHE A 321 0.30 1.57 19.83
N ARG A 322 1.52 1.84 20.30
CA ARG A 322 1.84 2.85 21.32
C ARG A 322 2.14 4.23 20.75
N ASN A 323 2.01 4.44 19.45
CA ASN A 323 2.33 5.71 18.80
C ASN A 323 1.55 6.88 19.44
N PRO A 324 2.21 7.84 20.10
CA PRO A 324 1.53 8.91 20.85
C PRO A 324 0.82 9.92 19.94
N PHE A 325 1.17 9.95 18.64
CA PHE A 325 0.61 10.87 17.64
C PHE A 325 -0.59 10.28 16.88
N LEU A 326 -0.97 9.04 17.17
CA LEU A 326 -2.14 8.40 16.57
C LEU A 326 -3.24 8.25 17.64
N ASP A 327 -4.47 8.58 17.26
CA ASP A 327 -5.67 8.33 18.08
C ASP A 327 -6.53 7.25 17.41
N HIS A 328 -5.98 6.04 17.32
CA HIS A 328 -6.66 4.91 16.69
C HIS A 328 -7.67 4.30 17.66
N LYS A 329 -8.95 4.60 17.50
CA LYS A 329 -10.00 4.21 18.44
C LYS A 329 -10.33 2.73 18.35
N LEU A 330 -10.48 2.08 19.51
CA LEU A 330 -10.87 0.67 19.57
C LEU A 330 -12.28 0.44 19.01
N ALA A 331 -13.17 1.43 19.13
CA ALA A 331 -14.49 1.40 18.49
C ALA A 331 -14.42 1.30 16.96
N ASP A 332 -13.49 2.01 16.31
CA ASP A 332 -13.30 1.94 14.86
C ASP A 332 -12.74 0.57 14.45
N ILE A 333 -11.83 0.02 15.27
CA ILE A 333 -11.28 -1.33 15.10
C ILE A 333 -12.35 -2.40 15.31
N ALA A 334 -13.31 -2.19 16.21
CA ALA A 334 -14.39 -3.13 16.50
C ALA A 334 -15.47 -3.19 15.40
N GLN A 335 -15.47 -2.29 14.41
CA GLN A 335 -16.41 -2.40 13.29
C GLN A 335 -16.22 -3.71 12.53
N ASN A 336 -17.30 -4.40 12.18
CA ASN A 336 -17.28 -5.72 11.53
C ASN A 336 -16.49 -6.80 12.33
N HIS A 337 -16.50 -6.71 13.68
CA HIS A 337 -15.71 -7.56 14.57
C HIS A 337 -15.82 -9.06 14.28
N ARG A 338 -17.05 -9.56 14.05
CA ARG A 338 -17.28 -11.00 13.75
C ARG A 338 -16.47 -11.49 12.55
N GLN A 339 -16.47 -10.72 11.46
CA GLN A 339 -15.72 -11.04 10.23
C GLN A 339 -14.20 -10.96 10.48
N LYS A 340 -13.77 -10.03 11.34
CA LYS A 340 -12.38 -9.88 11.76
C LYS A 340 -11.92 -11.07 12.62
N ILE A 341 -12.73 -11.57 13.55
CA ILE A 341 -12.42 -12.78 14.32
C ILE A 341 -12.23 -13.96 13.37
N GLU A 342 -13.17 -14.18 12.44
CA GLU A 342 -13.07 -15.29 11.50
C GLU A 342 -11.79 -15.22 10.66
N ARG A 343 -11.53 -14.07 10.03
CA ARG A 343 -10.38 -13.92 9.12
C ARG A 343 -9.02 -13.88 9.84
N ARG A 344 -8.95 -13.29 11.03
CA ARG A 344 -7.68 -12.96 11.70
C ARG A 344 -7.36 -13.89 12.86
N ILE A 345 -8.37 -14.37 13.59
CA ILE A 345 -8.20 -15.23 14.76
C ILE A 345 -8.32 -16.69 14.33
N ARG A 346 -9.48 -17.09 13.77
CA ARG A 346 -9.62 -18.46 13.25
C ARG A 346 -8.65 -18.72 12.12
N GLY A 347 -8.54 -17.78 11.17
CA GLY A 347 -7.56 -17.86 10.09
C GLY A 347 -6.13 -18.09 10.58
N PHE A 348 -5.72 -17.51 11.72
CA PHE A 348 -4.40 -17.77 12.30
C PHE A 348 -4.32 -19.19 12.89
N VAL A 349 -5.33 -19.63 13.65
CA VAL A 349 -5.33 -20.97 14.24
C VAL A 349 -5.22 -22.04 13.15
N ASP A 350 -6.01 -21.91 12.08
CA ASP A 350 -5.98 -22.83 10.94
C ASP A 350 -4.65 -22.76 10.19
N TRP A 351 -4.09 -21.55 10.01
CA TRP A 351 -2.78 -21.34 9.39
C TRP A 351 -1.64 -21.96 10.22
N ALA A 352 -1.63 -21.77 11.53
CA ALA A 352 -0.61 -22.35 12.41
C ALA A 352 -0.68 -23.89 12.39
N GLN A 353 -1.89 -24.45 12.43
CA GLN A 353 -2.09 -25.91 12.34
C GLN A 353 -1.64 -26.47 10.99
N SER A 354 -1.88 -25.76 9.88
CA SER A 354 -1.42 -26.21 8.56
C SER A 354 0.11 -26.21 8.41
N HIS A 355 0.81 -25.44 9.26
CA HIS A 355 2.27 -25.45 9.39
C HIS A 355 2.78 -26.40 10.49
N GLY A 356 1.90 -27.22 11.09
CA GLY A 356 2.27 -28.26 12.06
C GLY A 356 2.32 -27.81 13.52
N ASP A 357 1.84 -26.61 13.85
CA ASP A 357 1.73 -26.17 15.24
C ASP A 357 0.63 -26.93 15.98
N THR A 358 0.99 -27.52 17.12
CA THR A 358 0.09 -28.29 18.01
C THR A 358 -0.11 -27.62 19.37
N THR A 359 0.47 -26.45 19.58
CA THR A 359 0.33 -25.71 20.85
C THR A 359 -1.11 -25.27 21.09
N GLN A 360 -1.55 -25.35 22.35
CA GLN A 360 -2.88 -24.92 22.74
C GLN A 360 -3.01 -23.39 22.63
N LYS A 361 -4.15 -22.93 22.11
CA LYS A 361 -4.45 -21.50 21.90
C LYS A 361 -5.73 -21.10 22.63
N PRO A 362 -5.78 -21.18 23.98
CA PRO A 362 -7.01 -21.03 24.74
C PRO A 362 -7.66 -19.64 24.60
N ALA A 363 -6.89 -18.55 24.58
CA ALA A 363 -7.42 -17.20 24.44
C ALA A 363 -8.04 -16.98 23.06
N LEU A 364 -7.33 -17.37 21.99
CA LEU A 364 -7.84 -17.25 20.62
C LEU A 364 -9.05 -18.18 20.39
N THR A 365 -9.01 -19.42 20.90
CA THR A 365 -10.13 -20.37 20.81
C THR A 365 -11.36 -19.87 21.55
N ALA A 366 -11.19 -19.22 22.71
CA ALA A 366 -12.30 -18.62 23.45
C ALA A 366 -12.99 -17.51 22.63
N MET A 367 -12.23 -16.68 21.91
CA MET A 367 -12.80 -15.67 21.01
C MET A 367 -13.60 -16.30 19.87
N ILE A 368 -13.06 -17.37 19.29
CA ILE A 368 -13.70 -18.11 18.20
C ILE A 368 -15.06 -18.69 18.65
N ASN A 369 -15.10 -19.31 19.84
CA ASN A 369 -16.31 -19.99 20.34
C ASN A 369 -17.46 -19.04 20.72
N LYS A 370 -17.17 -17.75 20.92
CA LYS A 370 -18.19 -16.73 21.19
C LYS A 370 -18.97 -16.32 19.94
N VAL A 371 -18.46 -16.65 18.76
CA VAL A 371 -19.14 -16.40 17.49
C VAL A 371 -19.97 -17.63 17.13
N PRO A 372 -21.32 -17.55 17.07
CA PRO A 372 -22.14 -18.67 16.62
C PRO A 372 -21.72 -19.07 15.20
N ALA A 373 -21.78 -20.37 14.88
CA ALA A 373 -21.61 -20.84 13.51
C ALA A 373 -22.57 -20.08 12.56
N PRO A 374 -22.14 -19.80 11.32
CA PRO A 374 -22.93 -19.03 10.35
C PRO A 374 -24.33 -19.61 10.10
#